data_AF-A0A917ZFV7-F1
#
_entry.id   AF-A0A917ZFV7-F1
#
_cell.length_a   1.000
_cell.length_b   1.000
_cell.length_c   1.000
_cell.angle_alpha   90.00
_cell.angle_beta   90.00
_cell.angle_gamma   90.00
#
_symmetry.space_group_name_H-M   'P 1'
#
loop_
_entity.id
_entity.type
_entity.pdbx_description
1 polymer ?
#
loop_
_entity_poly.entity_id
_entity_poly.type
_entity_poly.pdbx_seq_one_letter_code
_entity_poly.pdbx_strand_id
1 'polypeptide(L)'
;MATDRAVALLVLRVAGAGLLLTMGAIHLYLWSDGYRDLAKIGVLFLLNAIGAGVLGLAVLASPTRYLGVPAVLGSLFTLGTLAGLVVSLTSGLFGFQEVIGAPWVRTTIWVESAGVLVLAGLAVLAFAGAGRPGRRQGWGRLPSGSATSGGGSAQPVGHGHWPGRRTPR
;
A
#
# COMPACT_ATOMS: atom_id res chain seq x y z
N MET A 1 -0.08 -16.22 -10.05
CA MET A 1 -0.89 -15.43 -9.09
C MET A 1 -0.08 -14.48 -8.22
N ALA A 2 0.91 -14.93 -7.44
CA ALA A 2 1.69 -14.04 -6.57
C ALA A 2 2.64 -13.11 -7.36
N THR A 3 3.32 -13.65 -8.38
CA THR A 3 4.18 -12.90 -9.30
C THR A 3 3.39 -11.87 -10.10
N ASP A 4 2.23 -12.24 -10.64
CA ASP A 4 1.36 -11.33 -11.41
C ASP A 4 0.92 -10.12 -10.59
N ARG A 5 0.61 -10.34 -9.29
CA ARG A 5 0.27 -9.25 -8.37
C ARG A 5 1.45 -8.33 -8.11
N ALA A 6 2.65 -8.88 -7.91
CA ALA A 6 3.85 -8.08 -7.68
C ALA A 6 4.20 -7.23 -8.91
N VAL A 7 4.07 -7.81 -10.12
CA VAL A 7 4.24 -7.09 -11.39
C VAL A 7 3.19 -5.99 -11.52
N ALA A 8 1.91 -6.29 -11.27
CA ALA A 8 0.84 -5.29 -11.33
C ALA A 8 1.05 -4.13 -10.36
N LEU A 9 1.47 -4.41 -9.11
CA LEU A 9 1.83 -3.38 -8.14
C LEU A 9 2.99 -2.51 -8.62
N LEU A 10 4.04 -3.11 -9.18
CA LEU A 10 5.19 -2.37 -9.69
C LEU A 10 4.79 -1.47 -10.86
N VAL A 11 4.05 -2.00 -11.84
CA VAL A 11 3.58 -1.26 -13.01
C VAL A 11 2.70 -0.09 -12.59
N LEU A 12 1.67 -0.33 -11.77
CA LEU A 12 0.76 0.72 -11.30
C LEU A 12 1.49 1.77 -10.46
N ARG A 13 2.49 1.35 -9.68
CA ARG A 13 3.30 2.25 -8.86
C ARG A 13 4.15 3.19 -9.69
N VAL A 14 4.89 2.64 -10.67
CA VAL A 14 5.73 3.45 -11.57
C VAL A 14 4.85 4.35 -12.44
N ALA A 15 3.75 3.83 -12.99
CA ALA A 15 2.81 4.61 -13.79
C ALA A 15 2.15 5.72 -12.97
N GLY A 16 1.64 5.41 -11.77
CA GLY A 16 0.98 6.38 -10.90
C GLY A 16 1.93 7.49 -10.43
N ALA A 17 3.17 7.14 -10.06
CA ALA A 17 4.19 8.13 -9.74
C ALA A 17 4.55 8.99 -10.97
N GLY A 18 4.75 8.36 -12.13
CA GLY A 18 5.03 9.07 -13.38
C GLY A 18 3.91 10.06 -13.76
N LEU A 19 2.65 9.68 -13.58
CA LEU A 19 1.49 10.53 -13.82
C LEU A 19 1.43 11.72 -12.85
N LEU A 20 1.70 11.51 -11.55
CA LEU A 20 1.80 12.59 -10.56
C LEU A 20 2.92 13.57 -10.94
N LEU A 21 4.11 13.06 -11.24
CA LEU A 21 5.25 13.91 -11.61
C LEU A 21 5.00 14.67 -12.92
N THR A 22 4.36 14.03 -13.90
CA THR A 22 3.97 14.68 -15.17
C THR A 22 2.94 15.78 -14.92
N MET A 23 1.89 15.51 -14.12
CA MET A 23 0.91 16.51 -13.73
C MET A 23 1.56 17.69 -13.00
N GLY A 24 2.47 17.41 -12.06
CA GLY A 24 3.22 18.44 -11.34
C GLY A 24 4.10 19.28 -12.27
N ALA A 25 4.75 18.65 -13.25
CA ALA A 25 5.55 19.35 -14.26
C ALA A 25 4.69 20.25 -15.15
N ILE A 26 3.50 19.80 -15.57
CA ILE A 26 2.55 20.64 -16.33
C ILE A 26 2.12 21.85 -15.50
N HIS A 27 1.77 21.66 -14.23
CA HIS A 27 1.39 22.76 -13.34
C HIS A 27 2.53 23.75 -13.10
N LEU A 28 3.75 23.24 -12.92
CA LEU A 28 4.94 24.09 -12.76
C LEU A 28 5.26 24.88 -14.04
N TYR A 29 5.10 24.23 -15.20
CA TYR A 29 5.24 24.88 -16.49
C TYR A 29 4.24 26.02 -16.63
N LEU A 30 2.94 25.76 -16.43
CA LEU A 30 1.89 26.78 -16.54
C LEU A 30 2.06 27.90 -15.50
N TRP A 31 2.53 27.56 -14.30
CA TRP A 31 2.93 28.55 -13.30
C TRP A 31 4.00 29.50 -13.84
N SER A 32 5.07 28.96 -14.43
CA SER A 32 6.14 29.77 -15.03
C SER A 32 5.69 30.52 -16.29
N ASP A 33 4.72 29.99 -17.03
CA ASP A 33 4.19 30.50 -18.30
C ASP A 33 3.01 31.47 -18.10
N GLY A 34 3.04 32.23 -16.99
CA GLY A 34 2.14 33.37 -16.73
C GLY A 34 1.16 33.19 -15.57
N TYR A 35 0.91 31.98 -15.07
CA TYR A 35 -0.07 31.81 -13.98
C TYR A 35 0.47 32.32 -12.64
N ARG A 36 1.80 32.44 -12.49
CA ARG A 36 2.45 32.98 -11.28
C ARG A 36 1.99 34.39 -10.89
N ASP A 37 1.56 35.20 -11.85
CA ASP A 37 1.17 36.59 -11.61
C ASP A 37 -0.29 36.72 -11.14
N LEU A 38 -1.05 35.62 -11.16
CA LEU A 38 -2.40 35.54 -10.62
C LEU A 38 -2.36 35.23 -9.12
N ALA A 39 -2.78 36.20 -8.29
CA ALA A 39 -2.59 36.14 -6.83
C ALA A 39 -3.02 34.82 -6.15
N LYS A 40 -4.16 34.23 -6.55
CA LYS A 40 -4.65 32.97 -5.98
C LYS A 40 -4.27 31.76 -6.84
N ILE A 41 -4.42 31.87 -8.16
CA ILE A 41 -4.19 30.77 -9.10
C ILE A 41 -2.71 30.40 -9.15
N GLY A 42 -1.79 31.38 -9.18
CA GLY A 42 -0.36 31.12 -9.17
C GLY A 42 0.08 30.35 -7.93
N VAL A 43 -0.41 30.73 -6.75
CA VAL A 43 -0.10 30.00 -5.51
C VAL A 43 -0.62 28.57 -5.56
N LEU A 44 -1.85 28.36 -6.03
CA LEU A 44 -2.44 27.03 -6.15
C LEU A 44 -1.69 26.14 -7.15
N PHE A 45 -1.27 26.68 -8.29
CA PHE A 45 -0.48 25.94 -9.28
C PHE A 45 0.89 25.53 -8.73
N LEU A 46 1.56 26.42 -8.00
CA LEU A 46 2.84 26.10 -7.37
C LEU A 46 2.68 25.04 -6.27
N LEU A 47 1.66 25.18 -5.41
CA LEU A 47 1.34 24.17 -4.40
C LEU A 47 0.96 22.83 -5.02
N ASN A 48 0.25 22.85 -6.15
CA ASN A 48 -0.07 21.64 -6.91
C ASN A 48 1.20 20.96 -7.42
N ALA A 49 2.13 21.70 -8.02
CA ALA A 49 3.40 21.16 -8.49
C ALA A 49 4.22 20.53 -7.35
N ILE A 50 4.35 21.22 -6.21
CA ILE A 50 5.07 20.71 -5.04
C ILE A 50 4.38 19.48 -4.45
N GLY A 51 3.06 19.54 -4.26
CA GLY A 51 2.27 18.44 -3.72
C GLY A 51 2.34 17.19 -4.59
N ALA A 52 2.24 17.37 -5.91
CA ALA A 52 2.40 16.30 -6.90
C ALA A 52 3.80 15.67 -6.83
N GLY A 53 4.85 16.49 -6.72
CA GLY A 53 6.23 16.03 -6.55
C GLY A 53 6.41 15.20 -5.29
N VAL A 54 5.97 15.73 -4.14
CA VAL A 54 6.05 15.05 -2.84
C VAL A 54 5.28 13.73 -2.85
N LEU A 55 4.05 13.72 -3.37
CA LEU A 55 3.24 12.51 -3.45
C LEU A 55 3.81 11.49 -4.44
N GLY A 56 4.32 11.92 -5.59
CA GLY A 56 5.00 11.04 -6.56
C GLY A 56 6.21 10.35 -5.94
N LEU A 57 7.05 11.11 -5.23
CA LEU A 57 8.18 10.57 -4.49
C LEU A 57 7.74 9.66 -3.34
N ALA A 58 6.69 10.02 -2.59
CA ALA A 58 6.15 9.18 -1.53
C ALA A 58 5.63 7.84 -2.08
N VAL A 59 4.96 7.83 -3.24
CA VAL A 59 4.54 6.61 -3.93
C VAL A 59 5.77 5.77 -4.31
N LEU A 60 6.87 6.35 -4.78
CA LEU A 60 8.10 5.62 -5.15
C LEU A 60 8.93 5.14 -3.96
N ALA A 61 8.96 5.87 -2.85
CA ALA A 61 9.80 5.58 -1.69
C ALA A 61 9.12 4.69 -0.65
N SER A 62 7.78 4.63 -0.64
CA SER A 62 7.04 3.92 0.42
C SER A 62 7.26 2.40 0.38
N PRO A 63 7.52 1.74 1.53
CA PRO A 63 7.49 0.28 1.58
C PRO A 63 6.13 -0.25 1.11
N THR A 64 6.10 -1.39 0.40
CA THR A 64 4.86 -1.97 -0.17
C THR A 64 3.74 -2.13 0.86
N ARG A 65 4.10 -2.38 2.13
CA ARG A 65 3.14 -2.49 3.25
C ARG A 65 2.36 -1.20 3.55
N TYR A 66 2.91 -0.03 3.21
CA TYR A 66 2.28 1.28 3.43
C TYR A 66 1.85 1.97 2.14
N LEU A 67 2.07 1.35 0.98
CA LEU A 67 1.84 1.95 -0.34
C LEU A 67 0.40 2.39 -0.59
N GLY A 68 -0.58 1.79 0.10
CA GLY A 68 -1.99 2.16 -0.04
C GLY A 68 -2.28 3.61 0.37
N VAL A 69 -1.63 4.11 1.42
CA VAL A 69 -1.85 5.49 1.92
C VAL A 69 -1.42 6.55 0.91
N PRO A 70 -0.17 6.61 0.43
CA PRO A 70 0.23 7.60 -0.56
C PRO A 70 -0.50 7.43 -1.90
N ALA A 71 -0.93 6.20 -2.25
CA ALA A 71 -1.76 5.98 -3.44
C ALA A 71 -3.14 6.62 -3.32
N VAL A 72 -3.82 6.49 -2.16
CA VAL A 72 -5.10 7.18 -1.91
C VAL A 72 -4.91 8.69 -1.91
N LEU A 73 -3.91 9.19 -1.19
CA LEU A 73 -3.64 10.63 -1.12
C LEU A 73 -3.33 11.19 -2.52
N GLY A 74 -2.51 10.50 -3.31
CA GLY A 74 -2.23 10.85 -4.71
C GLY A 74 -3.49 10.85 -5.57
N SER A 75 -4.34 9.84 -5.42
CA SER A 75 -5.61 9.75 -6.17
C SER A 75 -6.56 10.90 -5.82
N LEU A 76 -6.75 11.20 -4.54
CA LEU A 76 -7.63 12.28 -4.08
C LEU A 76 -7.08 13.65 -4.46
N PHE A 77 -5.77 13.82 -4.36
CA PHE A 77 -5.08 15.04 -4.78
C PHE A 77 -5.29 15.29 -6.28
N THR A 78 -5.02 14.30 -7.13
CA THR A 78 -5.22 14.40 -8.59
C THR A 78 -6.69 14.59 -8.96
N LEU A 79 -7.62 14.01 -8.19
CA LEU A 79 -9.04 14.25 -8.38
C LEU A 79 -9.41 15.70 -8.03
N GLY A 80 -8.81 16.27 -6.99
CA GLY A 80 -8.99 17.66 -6.61
C GLY A 80 -8.47 18.63 -7.66
N THR A 81 -7.33 18.34 -8.30
CA THR A 81 -6.80 19.17 -9.40
C THR A 81 -7.72 19.11 -10.62
N LEU A 82 -8.19 17.92 -11.00
CA LEU A 82 -9.14 17.74 -12.09
C LEU A 82 -10.47 18.45 -11.83
N ALA A 83 -10.99 18.35 -10.60
CA ALA A 83 -12.20 19.06 -10.21
C ALA A 83 -11.99 20.58 -10.29
N GLY A 84 -10.84 21.08 -9.84
CA GLY A 84 -10.45 22.48 -9.98
C GLY A 84 -10.42 22.95 -11.43
N LEU A 85 -9.87 22.13 -12.34
CA LEU A 85 -9.86 22.40 -13.78
C LEU A 85 -11.27 22.45 -14.36
N VAL A 86 -12.13 21.49 -14.01
CA VAL A 86 -13.54 21.47 -14.44
C VAL A 86 -14.29 22.72 -13.97
N VAL A 87 -14.11 23.11 -12.71
CA VAL A 87 -14.69 24.35 -12.17
C VAL A 87 -14.15 25.56 -12.93
N SER A 88 -12.84 25.62 -13.19
CA SER A 88 -12.21 26.71 -13.94
C SER A 88 -12.69 26.81 -15.39
N LEU A 89 -13.09 25.70 -16.02
CA LEU A 89 -13.63 25.67 -17.39
C LEU A 89 -15.12 26.03 -17.47
N THR A 90 -15.86 25.91 -16.37
CA THR A 90 -17.32 26.04 -16.36
C THR A 90 -17.77 27.34 -15.71
N SER A 91 -17.51 27.51 -14.41
CA SER A 91 -17.91 28.69 -13.62
C SER A 91 -16.78 29.67 -13.36
N GLY A 92 -15.54 29.24 -13.61
CA GLY A 92 -14.34 29.98 -13.30
C GLY A 92 -13.90 29.73 -11.87
N LEU A 93 -12.61 29.94 -11.63
CA LEU A 93 -11.98 29.72 -10.35
C LEU A 93 -11.32 31.02 -9.90
N PHE A 94 -11.85 31.61 -8.81
CA PHE A 94 -11.36 32.89 -8.27
C PHE A 94 -11.30 34.05 -9.28
N GLY A 95 -12.22 34.09 -10.24
CA GLY A 95 -12.27 35.12 -11.29
C GLY A 95 -11.42 34.81 -12.52
N PHE A 96 -10.73 33.67 -12.55
CA PHE A 96 -10.04 33.15 -13.72
C PHE A 96 -10.92 32.11 -14.44
N GLN A 97 -11.21 32.32 -15.73
CA GLN A 97 -11.94 31.37 -16.56
C GLN A 97 -10.96 30.73 -17.54
N GLU A 98 -10.82 29.42 -17.45
CA GLU A 98 -10.02 28.63 -18.38
C GLU A 98 -10.84 28.35 -19.65
N VAL A 99 -10.18 28.16 -20.78
CA VAL A 99 -10.84 27.76 -22.03
C VAL A 99 -10.33 26.42 -22.51
N ILE A 100 -11.23 25.56 -23.00
CA ILE A 100 -10.86 24.20 -23.46
C ILE A 100 -9.86 24.20 -24.63
N GLY A 101 -9.78 25.31 -25.36
CA GLY A 101 -8.83 25.53 -26.45
C GLY A 101 -7.43 25.96 -25.98
N ALA A 102 -7.25 26.28 -24.70
CA ALA A 102 -5.97 26.72 -24.18
C ALA A 102 -4.93 25.59 -24.29
N PRO A 103 -3.65 25.94 -24.49
CA PRO A 103 -2.56 24.98 -24.49
C PRO A 103 -2.58 24.12 -23.21
N TRP A 104 -2.26 22.84 -23.36
CA TRP A 104 -2.14 21.86 -22.27
C TRP A 104 -3.41 21.43 -21.54
N VAL A 105 -4.54 22.16 -21.61
CA VAL A 105 -5.79 21.77 -20.91
C VAL A 105 -6.22 20.34 -21.24
N ARG A 106 -6.27 19.98 -22.52
CA ARG A 106 -6.62 18.60 -22.93
C ARG A 106 -5.63 17.57 -22.41
N THR A 107 -4.34 17.88 -22.44
CA THR A 107 -3.29 17.01 -21.91
C THR A 107 -3.46 16.80 -20.41
N THR A 108 -3.72 17.88 -19.66
CA THR A 108 -3.99 17.84 -18.22
C THR A 108 -5.18 16.95 -17.90
N ILE A 109 -6.31 17.11 -18.61
CA ILE A 109 -7.50 16.25 -18.42
C ILE A 109 -7.14 14.77 -18.56
N TRP A 110 -6.40 14.39 -19.61
CA TRP A 110 -6.00 13.00 -19.83
C TRP A 110 -5.06 12.50 -18.75
N VAL A 111 -4.02 13.27 -18.41
CA VAL A 111 -3.01 12.91 -17.41
C VAL A 111 -3.65 12.77 -16.02
N GLU A 112 -4.50 13.71 -15.63
CA GLU A 112 -5.17 13.69 -14.32
C GLU A 112 -6.20 12.58 -14.23
N SER A 113 -7.02 12.37 -15.28
CA SER A 113 -7.98 11.27 -15.31
C SER A 113 -7.28 9.91 -15.22
N ALA A 114 -6.20 9.72 -15.99
CA ALA A 114 -5.38 8.51 -15.89
C ALA A 114 -4.74 8.38 -14.50
N GLY A 115 -4.22 9.49 -13.95
CA GLY A 115 -3.61 9.54 -12.62
C GLY A 115 -4.57 9.08 -11.53
N VAL A 116 -5.80 9.60 -11.53
CA VAL A 116 -6.86 9.18 -10.59
C VAL A 116 -7.10 7.68 -10.68
N LEU A 117 -7.34 7.16 -11.90
CA LEU A 117 -7.68 5.75 -12.08
C LEU A 117 -6.53 4.80 -11.71
N VAL A 118 -5.31 5.13 -12.12
CA VAL A 118 -4.11 4.31 -11.84
C VAL A 118 -3.79 4.30 -10.35
N LEU A 119 -3.85 5.44 -9.67
CA LEU A 119 -3.57 5.54 -8.24
C LEU A 119 -4.68 4.91 -7.39
N ALA A 120 -5.94 5.03 -7.80
CA ALA A 120 -7.05 4.32 -7.18
C ALA A 120 -6.88 2.79 -7.32
N GLY A 121 -6.53 2.31 -8.51
CA GLY A 121 -6.23 0.89 -8.75
C GLY A 121 -5.05 0.39 -7.89
N LEU A 122 -3.99 1.20 -7.79
CA LEU A 122 -2.85 0.92 -6.91
C LEU A 122 -3.27 0.82 -5.45
N ALA A 123 -4.10 1.76 -4.96
CA ALA A 123 -4.61 1.75 -3.60
C ALA A 123 -5.42 0.49 -3.30
N VAL A 124 -6.37 0.14 -4.17
CA VAL A 124 -7.18 -1.08 -4.04
C VAL A 124 -6.28 -2.32 -3.98
N LEU A 125 -5.29 -2.41 -4.87
CA LEU A 125 -4.38 -3.56 -4.91
C LEU A 125 -3.43 -3.60 -3.69
N ALA A 126 -3.01 -2.46 -3.16
CA ALA A 126 -2.18 -2.40 -1.95
C ALA A 126 -2.98 -2.88 -0.72
N PHE A 127 -4.20 -2.39 -0.51
CA PHE A 127 -5.02 -2.76 0.65
C PHE A 127 -5.51 -4.20 0.60
N ALA A 128 -5.88 -4.71 -0.58
CA ALA A 128 -6.26 -6.11 -0.74
C ALA A 128 -5.13 -7.10 -0.39
N GLY A 129 -3.88 -6.64 -0.27
CA GLY A 129 -2.70 -7.45 0.06
C GLY A 129 -2.39 -7.44 1.56
N ALA A 130 -2.68 -6.33 2.24
CA ALA A 130 -2.46 -6.16 3.68
C ALA A 130 -3.39 -7.05 4.53
N GLY A 131 -4.57 -7.41 4.02
CA GLY A 131 -5.57 -8.23 4.70
C GLY A 131 -5.30 -9.74 4.74
N ARG A 132 -4.13 -10.23 4.28
CA ARG A 132 -3.71 -11.63 4.45
C ARG A 132 -2.76 -11.73 5.65
N PRO A 133 -3.25 -11.85 6.90
CA PRO A 133 -2.39 -12.24 8.01
C PRO A 133 -1.79 -13.59 7.65
N GLY A 134 -0.46 -13.65 7.68
CA GLY A 134 0.28 -14.88 7.49
C GLY A 134 -0.32 -15.94 8.39
N ARG A 135 -0.81 -17.02 7.77
CA ARG A 135 -0.97 -18.32 8.39
C ARG A 135 0.33 -18.55 9.16
N ARG A 136 0.29 -18.39 10.48
CA ARG A 136 1.36 -18.78 11.41
C ARG A 136 1.59 -20.28 11.18
N GLN A 137 2.41 -20.61 10.19
CA GLN A 137 2.93 -21.94 9.99
C GLN A 137 4.01 -22.12 11.06
N GLY A 138 3.79 -23.07 11.96
CA GLY A 138 4.86 -23.63 12.76
C GLY A 138 4.91 -23.25 14.23
N TRP A 139 3.79 -23.24 14.95
CA TRP A 139 3.81 -23.56 16.39
C TRP A 139 2.92 -24.78 16.66
N GLY A 140 3.19 -25.85 15.91
CA GLY A 140 2.44 -27.11 15.93
C GLY A 140 3.33 -28.35 15.95
N ARG A 141 4.55 -28.25 16.49
CA ARG A 141 5.34 -29.42 16.93
C ARG A 141 5.72 -29.21 18.39
N LEU A 142 4.76 -29.42 19.27
CA LEU A 142 5.07 -30.02 20.57
C LEU A 142 5.16 -31.53 20.29
N PRO A 143 6.29 -32.20 20.56
CA PRO A 143 6.29 -33.65 20.63
C PRO A 143 5.44 -34.07 21.83
N SER A 144 4.17 -34.39 21.59
CA SER A 144 3.36 -35.14 22.55
C SER A 144 3.84 -36.58 22.53
N GLY A 145 4.90 -36.87 23.28
CA GLY A 145 5.27 -38.22 23.67
C GLY A 145 4.32 -38.70 24.76
N SER A 146 3.16 -39.21 24.37
CA SER A 146 2.25 -39.91 25.28
C SER A 146 2.77 -41.33 25.52
N ALA A 147 2.87 -41.68 26.79
CA ALA A 147 3.19 -42.99 27.32
C ALA A 147 2.44 -44.13 26.62
N THR A 148 3.18 -45.19 26.27
CA THR A 148 2.62 -46.53 26.07
C THR A 148 2.91 -47.36 27.31
N SER A 149 1.90 -47.52 28.16
CA SER A 149 1.83 -48.56 29.18
C SER A 149 1.14 -49.80 28.61
N GLY A 150 1.86 -50.93 28.62
CA GLY A 150 1.39 -52.29 28.40
C GLY A 150 2.65 -53.18 28.40
N GLY A 151 2.90 -54.08 29.34
CA GLY A 151 2.00 -55.05 29.96
C GLY A 151 2.32 -56.41 29.35
N GLY A 152 3.34 -57.11 29.86
CA GLY A 152 3.80 -58.40 29.31
C GLY A 152 4.96 -59.05 30.07
N SER A 153 4.61 -59.78 31.12
CA SER A 153 5.31 -60.88 31.81
C SER A 153 6.71 -61.33 31.34
N ALA A 154 7.71 -61.23 32.22
CA ALA A 154 8.85 -62.13 32.29
C ALA A 154 9.15 -62.47 33.76
N GLN A 155 9.26 -63.76 34.05
CA GLN A 155 9.32 -64.35 35.39
C GLN A 155 10.65 -64.08 36.13
N PRO A 156 10.65 -63.99 37.46
CA PRO A 156 11.86 -64.11 38.26
C PRO A 156 12.12 -65.58 38.64
N VAL A 157 13.29 -66.08 38.26
CA VAL A 157 13.87 -67.36 38.69
C VAL A 157 14.07 -67.30 40.21
N GLY A 158 13.44 -68.25 40.90
CA GLY A 158 13.50 -68.35 42.35
C GLY A 158 14.82 -68.92 42.85
N HIS A 159 15.24 -68.46 44.03
CA HIS A 159 16.05 -69.24 44.97
C HIS A 159 15.79 -68.72 46.39
N GLY A 160 15.53 -69.65 47.32
CA GLY A 160 15.94 -69.48 48.72
C GLY A 160 14.87 -69.17 49.76
N HIS A 161 14.15 -70.22 50.19
CA HIS A 161 14.07 -70.68 51.58
C HIS A 161 13.84 -69.66 52.74
N TRP A 162 12.69 -69.79 53.41
CA TRP A 162 12.35 -69.35 54.79
C TRP A 162 12.04 -70.66 55.59
N PRO A 163 12.05 -70.79 56.95
CA PRO A 163 11.86 -69.79 58.01
C PRO A 163 12.70 -69.92 59.32
N GLY A 164 12.72 -68.86 60.12
CA GLY A 164 12.82 -68.96 61.60
C GLY A 164 13.82 -67.99 62.23
N ARG A 165 13.65 -67.44 63.43
CA ARG A 165 12.58 -67.43 64.44
C ARG A 165 13.07 -66.47 65.54
N ARG A 166 12.17 -65.64 66.08
CA ARG A 166 12.09 -65.10 67.46
C ARG A 166 13.12 -64.05 67.97
N THR A 167 12.52 -63.12 68.71
CA THR A 167 12.95 -62.06 69.65
C THR A 167 13.86 -62.54 70.80
N PRO A 168 14.12 -61.79 71.90
CA PRO A 168 14.56 -60.39 72.11
C PRO A 168 15.81 -60.30 73.04
N ARG A 169 16.43 -59.12 73.17
CA ARG A 169 16.76 -58.44 74.45
C ARG A 169 17.44 -57.10 74.18
#